data_AF-A0A1W6WYW6-F1
#
_entry.id   AF-A0A1W6WYW6-F1
#
_cell.length_a   1.000
_cell.length_b   1.000
_cell.length_c   1.000
_cell.angle_alpha   90.00
_cell.angle_beta   90.00
_cell.angle_gamma   90.00
#
_symmetry.space_group_name_H-M   'P 1'
#
loop_
_entity.id
_entity.type
_entity.pdbx_description
1 polymer ?
#
loop_
_entity_poly.entity_id
_entity_poly.type
_entity_poly.pdbx_seq_one_letter_code
_entity_poly.pdbx_strand_id
1 'polypeptide(L)'
;MEKIVEKIYKERKFYNVSQAQLCEGICATSYLSSLENNKIAPNPLVTNLLLERLNQFKNKSEIIDYNIKNEDIGKIVYEERIKSGIRQDELCHNICSKAYLSKIENNKTIPTSHITNLLYKRLNEIKNKNNCVLHEEIYIKKLYDELLYYIAKNEMKRAEKILNIGLQKTENKYPKIYYLFSLQKYQFFHREFYQHFLETNAIPFFKEINETKILGLLYIELARYYEEADNFKVSCEHYNKGISCIKIDTKLTL
;
A
#
# COMPACT_ATOMS: atom_id res chain seq x y z
N MET A 1 -46.14 -15.79 11.21
CA MET A 1 -45.21 -15.99 12.35
C MET A 1 -43.95 -16.76 11.93
N GLU A 2 -44.03 -17.80 11.10
CA GLU A 2 -42.86 -18.53 10.54
C GLU A 2 -41.78 -17.63 9.89
N LYS A 3 -42.18 -16.57 9.18
CA LYS A 3 -41.24 -15.65 8.51
C LYS A 3 -40.24 -14.97 9.45
N ILE A 4 -40.58 -14.74 10.72
CA ILE A 4 -39.71 -14.04 11.67
C ILE A 4 -38.62 -14.96 12.20
N VAL A 5 -38.96 -16.20 12.53
CA VAL A 5 -38.01 -17.22 13.00
C VAL A 5 -37.02 -17.55 11.90
N GLU A 6 -37.51 -17.75 10.68
CA GLU A 6 -36.68 -18.01 9.51
C GLU A 6 -35.73 -16.83 9.22
N LYS A 7 -36.21 -15.60 9.37
CA LYS A 7 -35.41 -14.38 9.24
C LYS A 7 -34.29 -14.34 10.29
N ILE A 8 -34.60 -14.58 11.56
CA ILE A 8 -33.60 -14.60 12.65
C ILE A 8 -32.53 -15.66 12.36
N TYR A 9 -32.92 -16.87 11.96
CA TYR A 9 -31.97 -17.93 11.62
C TYR A 9 -31.07 -17.54 10.44
N LYS A 10 -31.66 -17.06 9.34
CA LYS A 10 -30.93 -16.65 8.14
C LYS A 10 -29.97 -15.51 8.43
N GLU A 11 -30.42 -14.46 9.12
CA GLU A 11 -29.59 -13.30 9.46
C GLU A 11 -28.49 -13.69 10.45
N ARG A 12 -28.80 -14.48 11.48
CA ARG A 12 -27.79 -14.96 12.43
C ARG A 12 -26.69 -15.76 11.72
N LYS A 13 -27.06 -16.66 10.81
CA LYS A 13 -26.11 -17.43 9.99
C LYS A 13 -25.34 -16.53 9.03
N PHE A 14 -26.00 -15.53 8.44
CA PHE A 14 -25.40 -14.55 7.55
C PHE A 14 -24.31 -13.72 8.24
N TYR A 15 -24.58 -13.21 9.46
CA TYR A 15 -23.63 -12.43 10.26
C TYR A 15 -22.71 -13.29 11.15
N ASN A 16 -22.77 -14.62 11.03
CA ASN A 16 -22.00 -15.59 11.83
C ASN A 16 -22.08 -15.35 13.35
N VAL A 17 -23.25 -14.94 13.84
CA VAL A 17 -23.47 -14.76 15.27
C VAL A 17 -23.80 -16.13 15.88
N SER A 18 -23.07 -16.57 16.89
CA SER A 18 -23.41 -17.82 17.60
C SER A 18 -24.74 -17.66 18.35
N GLN A 19 -25.42 -18.78 18.63
CA GLN A 19 -26.64 -18.72 19.44
C GLN A 19 -26.34 -18.11 20.82
N ALA A 20 -25.19 -18.42 21.41
CA ALA A 20 -24.74 -17.82 22.67
C ALA A 20 -24.62 -16.28 22.59
N GLN A 21 -23.95 -15.77 21.56
CA GLN A 21 -23.78 -14.32 21.36
C GLN A 21 -25.11 -13.61 21.08
N LEU A 22 -26.03 -14.23 20.35
CA LEU A 22 -27.32 -13.62 20.06
C LEU A 22 -28.24 -13.61 21.28
N CYS A 23 -28.20 -14.68 22.08
CA CYS A 23 -29.04 -14.90 23.26
C CYS A 23 -28.59 -14.15 24.51
N GLU A 24 -27.35 -13.67 24.56
CA GLU A 24 -26.75 -13.09 25.75
C GLU A 24 -27.64 -11.97 26.35
N GLY A 25 -28.09 -12.20 27.58
CA GLY A 25 -28.98 -11.28 28.30
C GLY A 25 -30.42 -11.17 27.78
N ILE A 26 -30.85 -12.00 26.81
CA ILE A 26 -32.24 -12.04 26.30
C ILE A 26 -32.92 -13.35 26.69
N CYS A 27 -32.32 -14.49 26.36
CA CYS A 27 -32.93 -15.80 26.53
C CYS A 27 -31.87 -16.90 26.67
N ALA A 28 -32.27 -18.11 27.01
CA ALA A 28 -31.35 -19.25 27.03
C ALA A 28 -30.97 -19.68 25.60
N THR A 29 -29.76 -20.18 25.40
CA THR A 29 -29.31 -20.73 24.10
C THR A 29 -30.18 -21.89 23.63
N SER A 30 -30.68 -22.70 24.57
CA SER A 30 -31.64 -23.78 24.31
C SER A 30 -32.99 -23.27 23.80
N TYR A 31 -33.42 -22.07 24.22
CA TYR A 31 -34.63 -21.42 23.74
C TYR A 31 -34.47 -21.02 22.26
N LEU A 32 -33.39 -20.32 21.90
CA LEU A 32 -33.15 -19.94 20.50
C LEU A 32 -32.93 -21.16 19.61
N SER A 33 -32.24 -22.19 20.08
CA SER A 33 -32.09 -23.45 19.34
C SER A 33 -33.45 -24.12 19.09
N SER A 34 -34.32 -24.17 20.09
CA SER A 34 -35.67 -24.73 19.93
C SER A 34 -36.54 -23.86 19.01
N LEU A 35 -36.36 -22.54 19.07
CA LEU A 35 -37.04 -21.57 18.23
C LEU A 35 -36.64 -21.74 16.75
N GLU A 36 -35.34 -21.78 16.45
CA GLU A 36 -34.80 -21.95 15.08
C GLU A 36 -35.19 -23.30 14.46
N ASN A 37 -35.39 -24.33 15.29
CA ASN A 37 -35.86 -25.65 14.86
C ASN A 37 -37.39 -25.77 14.84
N ASN A 38 -38.14 -24.66 14.96
CA ASN A 38 -39.61 -24.61 14.99
C ASN A 38 -40.26 -25.51 16.06
N LYS A 39 -39.54 -25.84 17.14
CA LYS A 39 -40.05 -26.69 18.24
C LYS A 39 -40.90 -25.92 19.26
N ILE A 40 -40.83 -24.60 19.24
CA ILE A 40 -41.56 -23.71 20.15
C ILE A 40 -42.17 -22.55 19.37
N ALA A 41 -43.29 -22.02 19.89
CA ALA A 41 -43.91 -20.83 19.31
C ALA A 41 -43.06 -19.58 19.59
N PRO A 42 -42.92 -18.66 18.61
CA PRO A 42 -42.16 -17.43 18.79
C PRO A 42 -42.82 -16.51 19.83
N ASN A 43 -42.07 -16.15 20.87
CA ASN A 43 -42.48 -15.09 21.78
C ASN A 43 -42.15 -13.72 21.14
N PRO A 44 -43.15 -12.85 20.87
CA PRO A 44 -42.95 -11.59 20.16
C PRO A 44 -41.89 -10.67 20.79
N LEU A 45 -41.87 -10.60 22.13
CA LEU A 45 -40.94 -9.73 22.87
C LEU A 45 -39.50 -10.23 22.73
N VAL A 46 -39.29 -11.54 22.89
CA VAL A 46 -37.96 -12.16 22.73
C VAL A 46 -37.50 -12.06 21.27
N THR A 47 -38.37 -12.33 20.29
CA THR A 47 -38.00 -12.23 18.87
C THR A 47 -37.63 -10.80 18.46
N ASN A 48 -38.30 -9.78 19.00
CA ASN A 48 -37.98 -8.38 18.72
C ASN A 48 -36.62 -7.99 19.29
N LEU A 49 -36.31 -8.39 20.52
CA LEU A 49 -35.00 -8.14 21.14
C LEU A 49 -33.86 -8.83 20.38
N LEU A 50 -34.08 -10.06 19.89
CA LEU A 50 -33.11 -10.78 19.07
C LEU A 50 -32.88 -10.08 17.72
N LEU A 51 -33.95 -9.59 17.07
CA LEU A 51 -33.85 -8.82 15.82
C LEU A 51 -33.13 -7.49 16.01
N GLU A 52 -33.40 -6.78 17.11
CA GLU A 52 -32.70 -5.54 17.45
C GLU A 52 -31.21 -5.79 17.64
N ARG A 53 -30.85 -6.88 18.32
CA ARG A 53 -29.44 -7.29 18.50
C ARG A 53 -28.77 -7.65 17.17
N LEU A 54 -29.47 -8.37 16.29
CA LEU A 54 -28.96 -8.66 14.93
C LEU A 54 -28.71 -7.37 14.15
N ASN A 55 -29.59 -6.37 14.26
CA ASN A 55 -29.37 -5.06 13.62
C ASN A 55 -28.16 -4.31 14.20
N GLN A 56 -27.85 -4.47 15.49
CA GLN A 56 -26.63 -3.90 16.08
C GLN A 56 -25.37 -4.59 15.53
N PHE A 57 -25.41 -5.91 15.33
CA PHE A 57 -24.32 -6.64 14.66
C PHE A 57 -24.16 -6.21 13.20
N LYS A 58 -25.27 -5.99 12.49
CA LYS A 58 -25.28 -5.44 11.13
C LYS A 58 -24.58 -4.09 11.03
N ASN A 59 -24.81 -3.18 11.98
CA ASN A 59 -24.21 -1.83 11.98
C ASN A 59 -22.72 -1.82 12.35
N LYS A 60 -22.20 -2.85 13.04
CA LYS A 60 -20.76 -2.98 13.35
C LYS A 60 -19.95 -3.62 12.21
N SER A 61 -20.62 -4.32 11.30
CA SER A 61 -20.00 -4.89 10.11
C SER A 61 -20.28 -3.96 8.94
N GLU A 62 -19.33 -3.12 8.55
CA GLU A 62 -19.34 -2.48 7.22
C GLU A 62 -19.27 -3.59 6.15
N ILE A 63 -20.41 -4.17 5.83
CA ILE A 63 -20.58 -5.11 4.73
C ILE A 63 -21.32 -4.35 3.65
N ILE A 64 -20.57 -3.98 2.61
CA ILE A 64 -21.13 -3.60 1.32
C ILE A 64 -21.88 -4.85 0.84
N ASP A 65 -23.21 -4.73 0.74
CA ASP A 65 -24.10 -5.79 0.27
C ASP A 65 -23.92 -5.97 -1.24
N TYR A 66 -22.88 -6.72 -1.61
CA TYR A 66 -22.69 -7.18 -2.97
C TYR A 66 -23.70 -8.30 -3.24
N ASN A 67 -24.87 -7.95 -3.79
CA ASN A 67 -25.85 -8.87 -4.38
C ASN A 67 -25.26 -9.60 -5.62
N ILE A 68 -24.11 -10.25 -5.48
CA ILE A 68 -23.42 -11.00 -6.53
C ILE A 68 -23.90 -12.45 -6.46
N LYS A 69 -24.47 -12.95 -7.56
CA LYS A 69 -24.80 -14.37 -7.69
C LYS A 69 -23.54 -15.20 -7.42
N ASN A 70 -23.65 -16.21 -6.55
CA ASN A 70 -22.53 -17.02 -6.06
C ASN A 70 -21.68 -17.69 -7.17
N GLU A 71 -22.20 -17.77 -8.39
CA GLU A 71 -21.59 -18.46 -9.54
C GLU A 71 -20.43 -17.68 -10.18
N ASP A 72 -20.36 -16.35 -10.03
CA ASP A 72 -19.32 -15.52 -10.68
C ASP A 72 -18.24 -14.98 -9.72
N ILE A 73 -18.36 -15.28 -8.42
CA ILE A 73 -17.44 -14.76 -7.38
C ILE A 73 -15.99 -15.12 -7.67
N GLY A 74 -15.74 -16.37 -8.08
CA GLY A 74 -14.39 -16.85 -8.38
C GLY A 74 -13.71 -16.04 -9.47
N LYS A 75 -14.43 -15.79 -10.57
CA LYS A 75 -13.95 -15.01 -11.71
C LYS A 75 -13.71 -13.55 -11.35
N ILE A 76 -14.63 -12.92 -10.59
CA ILE A 76 -14.48 -11.52 -10.16
C ILE A 76 -13.26 -11.36 -9.26
N VAL A 77 -13.07 -12.25 -8.29
CA VAL A 77 -11.90 -12.23 -7.39
C VAL A 77 -10.60 -12.38 -8.19
N TYR A 78 -10.59 -13.28 -9.18
CA TYR A 78 -9.45 -13.44 -10.08
C TYR A 78 -9.14 -12.17 -10.88
N GLU A 79 -10.14 -11.62 -11.58
CA GLU A 79 -9.97 -10.44 -12.44
C GLU A 79 -9.47 -9.23 -11.64
N GLU A 80 -10.08 -8.97 -10.50
CA GLU A 80 -9.70 -7.85 -9.64
C GLU A 80 -8.31 -8.04 -9.00
N ARG A 81 -7.94 -9.28 -8.66
CA ARG A 81 -6.61 -9.62 -8.15
C ARG A 81 -5.54 -9.35 -9.22
N ILE A 82 -5.75 -9.82 -10.45
CA ILE A 82 -4.82 -9.65 -11.57
C ILE A 82 -4.69 -8.17 -11.97
N LYS A 83 -5.81 -7.46 -12.08
CA LYS A 83 -5.84 -6.02 -12.37
C LYS A 83 -5.04 -5.21 -11.34
N SER A 84 -5.02 -5.67 -10.09
CA SER A 84 -4.31 -5.02 -8.99
C SER A 84 -2.90 -5.57 -8.75
N GLY A 85 -2.44 -6.53 -9.56
CA GLY A 85 -1.10 -7.13 -9.44
C GLY A 85 -0.88 -7.97 -8.17
N ILE A 86 -1.95 -8.39 -7.49
CA ILE A 86 -1.86 -9.07 -6.19
C ILE A 86 -1.55 -10.56 -6.40
N ARG A 87 -0.65 -11.14 -5.60
CA ARG A 87 -0.35 -12.58 -5.67
C ARG A 87 -1.37 -13.40 -4.88
N GLN A 88 -1.62 -14.63 -5.30
CA GLN A 88 -2.63 -15.49 -4.63
C GLN A 88 -2.31 -15.74 -3.15
N ASP A 89 -1.04 -15.95 -2.82
CA ASP A 89 -0.57 -16.15 -1.44
C ASP A 89 -0.68 -14.90 -0.58
N GLU A 90 -0.59 -13.71 -1.18
CA GLU A 90 -0.84 -12.43 -0.51
C GLU A 90 -2.34 -12.25 -0.22
N LEU A 91 -3.20 -12.56 -1.19
CA LEU A 91 -4.65 -12.44 -1.04
C LEU A 91 -5.22 -13.47 -0.05
N CYS A 92 -4.74 -14.73 -0.09
CA CYS A 92 -5.28 -15.81 0.75
C CYS A 92 -4.67 -15.87 2.15
N HIS A 93 -3.68 -15.03 2.47
CA HIS A 93 -2.92 -15.10 3.73
C HIS A 93 -3.84 -15.01 4.96
N ASN A 94 -3.79 -16.06 5.80
CA ASN A 94 -4.64 -16.26 6.98
C ASN A 94 -6.16 -16.28 6.69
N ILE A 95 -6.56 -16.49 5.43
CA ILE A 95 -7.96 -16.64 5.03
C ILE A 95 -8.22 -18.06 4.55
N CYS A 96 -7.41 -18.54 3.60
CA CYS A 96 -7.50 -19.91 3.09
C CYS A 96 -6.17 -20.36 2.46
N SER A 97 -6.08 -21.63 2.07
CA SER A 97 -4.89 -22.12 1.38
C SER A 97 -4.81 -21.60 -0.06
N LYS A 98 -3.59 -21.41 -0.58
CA LYS A 98 -3.37 -21.00 -1.98
C LYS A 98 -4.06 -21.96 -2.97
N ALA A 99 -4.07 -23.25 -2.67
CA ALA A 99 -4.76 -24.26 -3.47
C ALA A 99 -6.28 -24.09 -3.44
N TYR A 100 -6.85 -23.68 -2.30
CA TYR A 100 -8.28 -23.40 -2.17
C TYR A 100 -8.68 -22.14 -2.93
N LEU A 101 -7.91 -21.05 -2.80
CA LEU A 101 -8.11 -19.83 -3.59
C LEU A 101 -8.02 -20.11 -5.09
N SER A 102 -7.06 -20.91 -5.53
CA SER A 102 -6.94 -21.31 -6.94
C SER A 102 -8.17 -22.07 -7.44
N LYS A 103 -8.77 -22.95 -6.62
CA LYS A 103 -10.02 -23.63 -6.99
C LYS A 103 -11.21 -22.68 -7.06
N ILE A 104 -11.26 -21.67 -6.19
CA ILE A 104 -12.26 -20.60 -6.23
C ILE A 104 -12.11 -19.79 -7.51
N GLU A 105 -10.91 -19.28 -7.81
CA GLU A 105 -10.63 -18.44 -9.00
C GLU A 105 -10.93 -19.16 -10.32
N ASN A 106 -10.79 -20.49 -10.36
CA ASN A 106 -11.12 -21.31 -11.53
C ASN A 106 -12.55 -21.87 -11.52
N ASN A 107 -13.44 -21.35 -10.67
CA ASN A 107 -14.83 -21.80 -10.50
C ASN A 107 -14.99 -23.31 -10.21
N LYS A 108 -13.95 -23.98 -9.70
CA LYS A 108 -13.97 -25.41 -9.32
C LYS A 108 -14.59 -25.64 -7.95
N THR A 109 -14.75 -24.59 -7.15
CA THR A 109 -15.35 -24.66 -5.81
C THR A 109 -16.02 -23.34 -5.48
N ILE A 110 -17.27 -23.39 -5.02
CA ILE A 110 -18.00 -22.21 -4.58
C ILE A 110 -17.57 -21.91 -3.13
N PRO A 111 -16.95 -20.75 -2.86
CA PRO A 111 -16.58 -20.36 -1.50
C PRO A 111 -17.82 -20.05 -0.66
N THR A 112 -17.72 -20.29 0.65
CA THR A 112 -18.71 -19.76 1.60
C THR A 112 -18.68 -18.23 1.59
N SER A 113 -19.81 -17.59 1.87
CA SER A 113 -19.93 -16.13 2.01
C SER A 113 -18.88 -15.52 2.93
N HIS A 114 -18.48 -16.21 4.01
CA HIS A 114 -17.43 -15.76 4.91
C HIS A 114 -16.06 -15.61 4.21
N ILE A 115 -15.62 -16.66 3.51
CA ILE A 115 -14.38 -16.62 2.72
C ILE A 115 -14.46 -15.55 1.63
N THR A 116 -15.60 -15.46 0.93
CA THR A 116 -15.83 -14.41 -0.07
C THR A 116 -15.63 -13.02 0.52
N ASN A 117 -16.28 -12.71 1.65
CA ASN A 117 -16.19 -11.40 2.29
C ASN A 117 -14.77 -11.10 2.78
N LEU A 118 -14.07 -12.08 3.33
CA LEU A 118 -12.68 -11.91 3.76
C LEU A 118 -11.75 -11.61 2.58
N LEU A 119 -11.93 -12.32 1.45
CA LEU A 119 -11.15 -12.10 0.24
C LEU A 119 -11.42 -10.70 -0.33
N TYR A 120 -12.67 -10.27 -0.46
CA TYR A 120 -13.02 -8.91 -0.93
C TYR A 120 -12.51 -7.82 0.00
N LYS A 121 -12.66 -8.00 1.32
CA LYS A 121 -12.13 -7.05 2.31
C LYS A 121 -10.62 -6.89 2.15
N ARG A 122 -9.88 -8.00 2.09
CA ARG A 122 -8.42 -7.97 1.90
C ARG A 122 -8.03 -7.34 0.56
N LEU A 123 -8.77 -7.63 -0.51
CA LEU A 123 -8.54 -7.07 -1.83
C LEU A 123 -8.71 -5.54 -1.82
N ASN A 124 -9.76 -5.03 -1.15
CA ASN A 124 -9.96 -3.59 -0.96
C ASN A 124 -8.89 -2.96 -0.05
N GLU A 125 -8.49 -3.61 1.03
CA GLU A 125 -7.40 -3.14 1.91
C GLU A 125 -6.08 -2.99 1.15
N ILE A 126 -5.69 -4.00 0.38
CA ILE A 126 -4.45 -3.96 -0.42
C ILE A 126 -4.54 -2.87 -1.51
N LYS A 127 -5.67 -2.76 -2.20
CA LYS A 127 -5.91 -1.69 -3.19
C LYS A 127 -5.81 -0.30 -2.58
N ASN A 128 -6.46 -0.07 -1.45
CA ASN A 128 -6.43 1.22 -0.76
C ASN A 128 -5.00 1.54 -0.32
N LYS A 129 -4.27 0.58 0.24
CA LYS A 129 -2.86 0.75 0.59
C LYS A 129 -2.00 1.11 -0.62
N ASN A 130 -2.15 0.41 -1.74
CA ASN A 130 -1.40 0.69 -2.97
C ASN A 130 -1.74 2.06 -3.55
N ASN A 131 -3.02 2.45 -3.56
CA ASN A 131 -3.45 3.79 -3.98
C ASN A 131 -2.89 4.88 -3.07
N CYS A 132 -2.88 4.68 -1.75
CA CYS A 132 -2.27 5.62 -0.80
C CYS A 132 -0.77 5.78 -1.07
N VAL A 133 -0.03 4.69 -1.27
CA VAL A 133 1.41 4.72 -1.56
C VAL A 133 1.69 5.42 -2.89
N LEU A 134 0.91 5.13 -3.93
CA LEU A 134 1.07 5.78 -5.24
C LEU A 134 0.79 7.29 -5.17
N HIS A 135 -0.27 7.69 -4.47
CA HIS A 135 -0.61 9.10 -4.29
C HIS A 135 0.47 9.84 -3.50
N GLU A 136 1.08 9.20 -2.51
CA GLU A 136 2.16 9.76 -1.72
C GLU A 136 3.45 9.93 -2.53
N GLU A 137 3.83 8.94 -3.36
CA GLU A 137 5.00 9.06 -4.23
C GLU A 137 4.83 10.19 -5.26
N ILE A 138 3.63 10.34 -5.84
CA ILE A 138 3.30 11.45 -6.75
C ILE A 138 3.42 12.80 -6.03
N TYR A 139 2.91 12.88 -4.80
CA TYR A 139 3.01 14.10 -3.99
C TYR A 139 4.47 14.46 -3.68
N ILE A 140 5.29 13.49 -3.31
CA ILE A 140 6.71 13.69 -3.03
C ILE A 140 7.47 14.17 -4.28
N LYS A 141 7.18 13.63 -5.47
CA LYS A 141 7.79 14.09 -6.72
C LYS A 141 7.45 15.56 -7.00
N LYS A 142 6.17 15.95 -6.82
CA LYS A 142 5.75 17.35 -6.95
C LYS A 142 6.46 18.26 -5.95
N LEU A 143 6.66 17.78 -4.71
CA LEU A 143 7.40 18.51 -3.69
C LEU A 143 8.87 18.73 -4.10
N TYR A 144 9.49 17.75 -4.75
CA TYR A 144 10.84 17.89 -5.30
C TYR A 144 10.90 18.88 -6.48
N ASP A 145 9.92 18.84 -7.38
CA ASP A 145 9.82 19.82 -8.48
C ASP A 145 9.64 21.25 -7.95
N GLU A 146 8.83 21.42 -6.89
CA GLU A 146 8.63 22.69 -6.19
C GLU A 146 9.92 23.20 -5.52
N LEU A 147 10.71 22.29 -4.92
CA LEU A 147 12.04 22.63 -4.39
C LEU A 147 12.93 23.20 -5.50
N LEU A 148 13.05 22.48 -6.63
CA LEU A 148 13.88 22.93 -7.76
C LEU A 148 13.41 24.26 -8.32
N TYR A 149 12.09 24.47 -8.40
CA TYR A 149 11.51 25.75 -8.80
C TYR A 149 11.95 26.91 -7.89
N TYR A 150 11.87 26.74 -6.57
CA TYR A 150 12.27 27.80 -5.63
C TYR A 150 13.78 28.03 -5.62
N ILE A 151 14.59 26.98 -5.78
CA ILE A 151 16.04 27.12 -5.96
C ILE A 151 16.34 27.94 -7.23
N ALA A 152 15.70 27.62 -8.36
CA ALA A 152 15.89 28.35 -9.61
C ALA A 152 15.44 29.82 -9.54
N LYS A 153 14.44 30.13 -8.69
CA LYS A 153 14.00 31.50 -8.39
C LYS A 153 14.84 32.20 -7.32
N ASN A 154 15.86 31.54 -6.77
CA ASN A 154 16.69 32.03 -5.67
C ASN A 154 15.88 32.37 -4.39
N GLU A 155 14.71 31.74 -4.20
CA GLU A 155 13.86 31.91 -3.02
C GLU A 155 14.28 30.94 -1.91
N MET A 156 15.51 31.10 -1.42
CA MET A 156 16.18 30.11 -0.56
C MET A 156 15.41 29.74 0.71
N LYS A 157 14.71 30.70 1.34
CA LYS A 157 13.88 30.43 2.53
C LYS A 157 12.72 29.47 2.25
N ARG A 158 12.09 29.58 1.08
CA ARG A 158 11.00 28.67 0.68
C ARG A 158 11.57 27.31 0.29
N ALA A 159 12.66 27.30 -0.47
CA ALA A 159 13.38 26.08 -0.81
C ALA A 159 13.77 25.28 0.44
N GLU A 160 14.36 25.92 1.46
CA GLU A 160 14.74 25.28 2.72
C GLU A 160 13.55 24.63 3.44
N LYS A 161 12.39 25.32 3.47
CA LYS A 161 11.18 24.77 4.06
C LYS A 161 10.71 23.51 3.34
N ILE A 162 10.66 23.54 2.01
CA ILE A 162 10.25 22.40 1.17
C ILE A 162 11.24 21.24 1.34
N LEU A 163 12.55 21.54 1.35
CA LEU A 163 13.62 20.59 1.56
C LEU A 163 13.47 19.83 2.88
N ASN A 164 13.23 20.54 3.99
CA ASN A 164 13.05 19.92 5.31
C ASN A 164 11.83 18.99 5.35
N ILE A 165 10.72 19.40 4.72
CA ILE A 165 9.52 18.56 4.59
C ILE A 165 9.83 17.32 3.74
N GLY A 166 10.56 17.49 2.64
CA GLY A 166 10.96 16.40 1.74
C GLY A 166 11.82 15.36 2.44
N LEU A 167 12.85 15.79 3.18
CA LEU A 167 13.71 14.90 3.97
C LEU A 167 12.92 14.10 4.99
N GLN A 168 12.06 14.76 5.79
CA GLN A 168 11.24 14.10 6.81
C GLN A 168 10.29 13.05 6.20
N LYS A 169 9.67 13.35 5.05
CA LYS A 169 8.71 12.46 4.41
C LYS A 169 9.35 11.26 3.71
N THR A 170 10.60 11.40 3.27
CA THR A 170 11.29 10.38 2.48
C THR A 170 12.21 9.49 3.31
N GLU A 171 12.56 9.94 4.52
CA GLU A 171 13.39 9.20 5.47
C GLU A 171 12.87 7.76 5.67
N ASN A 172 13.76 6.78 5.48
CA ASN A 172 13.49 5.33 5.57
C ASN A 172 12.44 4.74 4.60
N LYS A 173 11.64 5.57 3.93
CA LYS A 173 10.51 5.12 3.09
C LYS A 173 10.81 5.19 1.60
N TYR A 174 11.50 6.25 1.17
CA TYR A 174 11.85 6.48 -0.23
C TYR A 174 13.33 6.83 -0.34
N PRO A 175 14.26 5.86 -0.11
CA PRO A 175 15.69 6.14 0.01
C PRO A 175 16.27 6.90 -1.18
N LYS A 176 15.90 6.53 -2.41
CA LYS A 176 16.35 7.24 -3.62
C LYS A 176 15.99 8.73 -3.59
N ILE A 177 14.74 9.05 -3.24
CA ILE A 177 14.26 10.43 -3.23
C ILE A 177 14.85 11.20 -2.03
N TYR A 178 15.03 10.53 -0.89
CA TYR A 178 15.72 11.10 0.27
C TYR A 178 17.13 11.57 -0.08
N TYR A 179 17.89 10.74 -0.81
CA TYR A 179 19.22 11.11 -1.27
C TYR A 179 19.20 12.26 -2.29
N LEU A 180 18.17 12.37 -3.15
CA LEU A 180 18.01 13.52 -4.02
C LEU A 180 17.78 14.83 -3.23
N PHE A 181 16.91 14.81 -2.22
CA PHE A 181 16.76 15.96 -1.30
C PHE A 181 18.07 16.27 -0.57
N SER A 182 18.78 15.24 -0.08
CA SER A 182 20.05 15.42 0.61
C SER A 182 21.12 16.06 -0.29
N LEU A 183 21.18 15.70 -1.58
CA LEU A 183 22.06 16.37 -2.54
C LEU A 183 21.78 17.88 -2.59
N GLN A 184 20.52 18.28 -2.71
CA GLN A 184 20.14 19.71 -2.71
C GLN A 184 20.48 20.39 -1.38
N LYS A 185 20.28 19.70 -0.25
CA LYS A 185 20.65 20.20 1.08
C LYS A 185 22.13 20.57 1.15
N TYR A 186 23.01 19.63 0.82
CA TYR A 186 24.44 19.86 0.93
C TYR A 186 24.96 20.83 -0.14
N GLN A 187 24.44 20.76 -1.36
CA GLN A 187 24.85 21.66 -2.44
C GLN A 187 24.55 23.14 -2.13
N PHE A 188 23.38 23.44 -1.56
CA PHE A 188 22.90 24.81 -1.43
C PHE A 188 22.94 25.38 -0.01
N PHE A 189 22.91 24.54 1.03
CA PHE A 189 22.79 25.00 2.42
C PHE A 189 23.96 24.56 3.32
N HIS A 190 24.71 23.52 2.93
CA HIS A 190 25.83 22.97 3.70
C HIS A 190 27.01 22.63 2.79
N ARG A 191 27.44 23.60 1.98
CA ARG A 191 28.42 23.41 0.91
C ARG A 191 29.76 22.92 1.45
N GLU A 192 30.13 23.33 2.66
CA GLU A 192 31.33 22.93 3.38
C GLU A 192 31.42 21.41 3.63
N PHE A 193 30.29 20.70 3.67
CA PHE A 193 30.25 19.25 3.85
C PHE A 193 29.93 18.50 2.54
N TYR A 194 29.72 19.21 1.43
CA TYR A 194 29.16 18.59 0.23
C TYR A 194 30.08 17.55 -0.40
N GLN A 195 31.38 17.86 -0.53
CA GLN A 195 32.36 16.91 -1.05
C GLN A 195 32.39 15.61 -0.24
N HIS A 196 32.48 15.73 1.09
CA HIS A 196 32.50 14.58 1.98
C HIS A 196 31.21 13.74 1.86
N PHE A 197 30.06 14.40 1.79
CA PHE A 197 28.77 13.73 1.58
C PHE A 197 28.70 12.99 0.24
N LEU A 198 29.22 13.59 -0.85
CA LEU A 198 29.27 12.94 -2.16
C LEU A 198 30.06 11.63 -2.09
N GLU A 199 31.24 11.66 -1.48
CA GLU A 199 32.16 10.53 -1.40
C GLU A 199 31.67 9.41 -0.48
N THR A 200 31.15 9.77 0.69
CA THR A 200 30.86 8.80 1.75
C THR A 200 29.42 8.30 1.76
N ASN A 201 28.48 9.09 1.24
CA ASN A 201 27.06 8.76 1.26
C ASN A 201 26.47 8.63 -0.14
N ALA A 202 26.51 9.69 -0.96
CA ALA A 202 25.72 9.74 -2.19
C ALA A 202 26.22 8.78 -3.28
N ILE A 203 27.51 8.85 -3.64
CA ILE A 203 28.09 7.98 -4.67
C ILE A 203 27.96 6.50 -4.29
N PRO A 204 28.31 6.06 -3.06
CA PRO A 204 28.11 4.66 -2.64
C PRO A 204 26.65 4.21 -2.79
N PHE A 205 25.69 5.02 -2.34
CA PHE A 205 24.27 4.70 -2.43
C PHE A 205 23.79 4.54 -3.89
N PHE A 206 24.06 5.53 -4.75
CA PHE A 206 23.62 5.48 -6.16
C PHE A 206 24.35 4.41 -6.98
N LYS A 207 25.56 4.01 -6.55
CA LYS A 207 26.26 2.85 -7.09
C LYS A 207 25.58 1.54 -6.69
N GLU A 208 25.16 1.39 -5.44
CA GLU A 208 24.46 0.20 -4.95
C GLU A 208 23.14 -0.06 -5.71
N ILE A 209 22.37 1.00 -5.96
CA ILE A 209 21.09 0.90 -6.69
C ILE A 209 21.23 0.96 -8.22
N ASN A 210 22.46 0.96 -8.76
CA ASN A 210 22.78 0.96 -10.20
C ASN A 210 22.15 2.13 -11.00
N GLU A 211 22.03 3.32 -10.40
CA GLU A 211 21.51 4.52 -11.08
C GLU A 211 22.60 5.24 -11.87
N THR A 212 22.98 4.67 -13.02
CA THR A 212 24.18 5.10 -13.78
C THR A 212 24.16 6.56 -14.22
N LYS A 213 22.98 7.10 -14.59
CA LYS A 213 22.85 8.51 -14.99
C LYS A 213 23.17 9.47 -13.84
N ILE A 214 22.59 9.22 -12.67
CA ILE A 214 22.83 10.04 -11.46
C ILE A 214 24.29 9.88 -11.05
N LEU A 215 24.79 8.64 -11.00
CA LEU A 215 26.18 8.34 -10.67
C LEU A 215 27.17 9.09 -11.57
N GLY A 216 26.87 9.18 -12.87
CA GLY A 216 27.64 9.96 -13.83
C GLY A 216 27.72 11.44 -13.48
N LEU A 217 26.58 12.05 -13.14
CA LEU A 217 26.50 13.46 -12.72
C LEU A 217 27.26 13.70 -11.42
N LEU A 218 27.12 12.82 -10.42
CA LEU A 218 27.82 12.97 -9.14
C LEU A 218 29.35 12.88 -9.27
N TYR A 219 29.85 12.00 -10.15
CA TYR A 219 31.27 11.95 -10.44
C TYR A 219 31.78 13.21 -11.13
N ILE A 220 31.00 13.82 -12.02
CA ILE A 220 31.34 15.09 -12.66
C ILE A 220 31.37 16.22 -11.61
N GLU A 221 30.39 16.28 -10.71
CA GLU A 221 30.40 17.28 -9.63
C GLU A 221 31.60 17.11 -8.70
N LEU A 222 31.94 15.88 -8.31
CA LEU A 222 33.12 15.60 -7.50
C LEU A 222 34.43 15.96 -8.22
N ALA A 223 34.50 15.69 -9.53
CA ALA A 223 35.66 16.08 -10.35
C ALA A 223 35.89 17.59 -10.33
N ARG A 224 34.82 18.39 -10.41
CA ARG A 224 34.88 19.86 -10.33
C ARG A 224 35.41 20.35 -8.98
N TYR A 225 35.02 19.70 -7.87
CA TYR A 225 35.59 20.02 -6.55
C TYR A 225 37.10 19.79 -6.50
N TYR A 226 37.58 18.67 -7.05
CA TYR A 226 39.02 18.39 -7.10
C TYR A 226 39.77 19.30 -8.07
N GLU A 227 39.12 19.76 -9.14
CA GLU A 227 39.68 20.75 -10.07
C GLU A 227 39.82 22.12 -9.40
N GLU A 228 38.80 22.58 -8.67
CA GLU A 228 38.84 23.83 -7.88
C GLU A 228 39.93 23.78 -6.77
N ALA A 229 40.33 22.58 -6.34
CA ALA A 229 41.39 22.34 -5.36
C ALA A 229 42.77 22.04 -5.99
N ASP A 230 42.96 22.29 -7.28
CA ASP A 230 44.18 22.03 -8.07
C ASP A 230 44.64 20.56 -8.07
N ASN A 231 43.77 19.62 -7.69
CA ASN A 231 44.05 18.18 -7.73
C ASN A 231 43.60 17.56 -9.06
N PHE A 232 44.26 17.98 -10.14
CA PHE A 232 43.88 17.64 -11.51
C PHE A 232 43.88 16.14 -11.79
N LYS A 233 44.79 15.38 -11.18
CA LYS A 233 44.86 13.92 -11.38
C LYS A 233 43.58 13.25 -10.90
N VAL A 234 43.18 13.51 -9.66
CA VAL A 234 41.96 12.93 -9.05
C VAL A 234 40.72 13.46 -9.78
N SER A 235 40.72 14.74 -10.17
CA SER A 235 39.66 15.32 -11.00
C SER A 235 39.46 14.55 -12.32
N CYS A 236 40.53 14.35 -13.11
CA CYS A 236 40.46 13.60 -14.36
C CYS A 236 39.96 12.15 -14.17
N GLU A 237 40.39 11.47 -13.12
CA GLU A 237 39.89 10.12 -12.80
C GLU A 237 38.38 10.11 -12.56
N HIS A 238 37.83 11.12 -11.87
CA HIS A 238 36.40 11.25 -11.64
C HIS A 238 35.63 11.65 -12.90
N TYR A 239 36.15 12.56 -13.74
CA TYR A 239 35.55 12.86 -15.04
C TYR A 239 35.42 11.60 -15.91
N ASN A 240 36.47 10.79 -16.00
CA ASN A 240 36.44 9.53 -16.75
C ASN A 240 35.38 8.55 -16.21
N LYS A 241 35.27 8.43 -14.87
CA LYS A 241 34.20 7.63 -14.25
C LYS A 241 32.82 8.18 -14.62
N GLY A 242 32.63 9.50 -14.56
CA GLY A 242 31.37 10.16 -14.91
C GLY A 242 30.94 9.89 -16.36
N ILE A 243 31.86 10.08 -17.31
CA ILE A 243 31.64 9.85 -18.74
C ILE A 243 31.30 8.38 -19.01
N SER A 244 32.04 7.45 -18.39
CA SER A 244 31.79 6.00 -18.55
C SER A 244 30.40 5.57 -18.09
N CYS A 245 29.83 6.25 -17.08
CA CYS A 245 28.48 5.97 -16.57
C CYS A 245 27.37 6.48 -17.50
N ILE A 246 27.60 7.60 -18.20
CA ILE A 246 26.58 8.27 -19.04
C ILE A 246 26.43 7.56 -20.40
N LYS A 247 27.37 6.69 -20.80
CA LYS A 247 27.36 5.99 -22.10
C LYS A 247 27.04 6.95 -23.24
N ILE A 248 27.82 8.02 -23.39
CA ILE A 248 27.74 8.87 -24.57
C ILE A 248 28.03 7.97 -25.77
N ASP A 249 27.04 7.78 -26.66
CA ASP A 249 27.21 6.97 -27.85
C ASP A 249 28.18 7.71 -28.79
N THR A 250 29.46 7.35 -28.73
CA THR A 250 30.52 8.01 -29.51
C THR A 250 30.54 7.55 -30.97
N LYS A 251 29.56 6.77 -31.42
CA LYS A 251 29.38 6.47 -32.83
C LYS A 251 28.78 7.69 -33.53
N LEU A 252 29.65 8.57 -33.99
CA LEU A 252 29.34 9.45 -35.12
C LEU A 252 29.13 8.56 -36.35
N THR A 253 27.88 8.20 -36.62
CA THR A 253 27.49 7.69 -37.94
C THR A 253 27.60 8.84 -38.94
N LEU A 254 28.51 8.68 -39.91
CA LEU A 254 28.61 9.50 -41.12
C LEU A 254 27.32 9.40 -41.96
#